data_AF-A0A972VGL8-F1
#
_entry.id   AF-A0A972VGL8-F1
#
_cell.length_a   1.000
_cell.length_b   1.000
_cell.length_c   1.000
_cell.angle_alpha   90.00
_cell.angle_beta   90.00
_cell.angle_gamma   90.00
#
_symmetry.space_group_name_H-M   'P 1'
#
loop_
_entity.id
_entity.type
_entity.pdbx_description
1 polymer ?
#
loop_
_entity_poly.entity_id
_entity_poly.type
_entity_poly.pdbx_seq_one_letter_code
_entity_poly.pdbx_strand_id
1 'polypeptide(L)'
;MNKRSLKWVSCFIFLSCTLASQAAQKKPNVLLIMSDDLRDTVGCYGNTEVITPHMDRLAGQGVRFDGAYAQFPLCGPSRASLLTGLRPRQIGILGNRTYFRDSKPDVITLPQSLRQQGWYTAGFGKIFHTVGHTHEEQAPWIDLENSWDEGHGSNGEPQGPVTKVRNLTGGSLPWCRVGPVSG
;
A
#
# COMPACT_ATOMS: atom_id res chain seq x y z
N MET A 1 -10.35 56.77 -53.88
CA MET A 1 -9.21 55.84 -53.68
C MET A 1 -8.30 56.40 -52.59
N ASN A 2 -8.33 55.85 -51.37
CA ASN A 2 -7.11 55.43 -50.67
C ASN A 2 -7.41 54.78 -49.32
N LYS A 3 -6.62 53.75 -49.04
CA LYS A 3 -6.93 52.63 -48.16
C LYS A 3 -6.57 52.92 -46.70
N ARG A 4 -7.41 52.37 -45.83
CA ARG A 4 -7.32 52.21 -44.38
C ARG A 4 -6.00 51.57 -43.94
N SER A 5 -5.44 51.99 -42.81
CA SER A 5 -4.72 51.08 -41.89
C SER A 5 -4.58 51.65 -40.48
N LEU A 6 -5.70 51.73 -39.76
CA LEU A 6 -5.71 51.79 -38.30
C LEU A 6 -5.65 50.32 -37.81
N LYS A 7 -4.46 49.81 -37.49
CA LYS A 7 -4.23 48.44 -36.99
C LYS A 7 -3.41 48.46 -35.70
N TRP A 8 -3.92 49.07 -34.63
CA TRP A 8 -3.21 49.09 -33.33
C TRP A 8 -4.15 48.96 -32.12
N VAL A 9 -5.29 48.28 -32.25
CA VAL A 9 -6.21 48.08 -31.10
C VAL A 9 -6.60 46.61 -30.86
N SER A 10 -6.39 45.70 -31.81
CA SER A 10 -6.80 44.29 -31.64
C SER A 10 -5.80 43.37 -30.92
N CYS A 11 -4.66 43.86 -30.42
CA CYS A 11 -3.63 43.00 -29.82
C CYS A 11 -3.59 43.01 -28.29
N PHE A 12 -4.48 43.76 -27.62
CA PHE A 12 -4.49 43.84 -26.14
C PHE A 12 -5.57 42.99 -25.46
N ILE A 13 -6.56 42.49 -26.19
CA ILE A 13 -7.66 41.68 -25.59
C ILE A 13 -7.34 40.17 -25.60
N PHE A 14 -6.38 39.72 -26.39
CA PHE A 14 -5.98 38.30 -26.42
C PHE A 14 -4.92 37.91 -25.37
N LEU A 15 -4.31 38.86 -24.66
CA LEU A 15 -3.25 38.57 -23.69
C LEU A 15 -3.75 38.48 -22.23
N SER A 16 -5.01 38.81 -21.97
CA SER A 16 -5.55 38.89 -20.60
C SER A 16 -6.23 37.61 -20.10
N CYS A 17 -6.28 36.54 -20.88
CA CYS A 17 -7.07 35.34 -20.56
C CYS A 17 -6.24 34.06 -20.32
N THR A 18 -4.95 34.17 -20.01
CA THR A 18 -4.07 33.00 -19.72
C THR A 18 -3.42 33.03 -18.34
N LEU A 19 -3.92 33.89 -17.43
CA LEU A 19 -3.55 33.89 -16.01
C LEU A 19 -4.70 33.37 -15.15
N ALA A 20 -5.42 32.35 -15.62
CA ALA A 20 -6.09 31.46 -14.68
C ALA A 20 -4.98 30.69 -13.98
N SER A 21 -4.55 31.20 -12.82
CA SER A 21 -3.66 30.50 -11.90
C SER A 21 -4.26 29.12 -11.66
N GLN A 22 -3.68 28.13 -12.32
CA GLN A 22 -3.98 26.73 -12.09
C GLN A 22 -3.40 26.48 -10.70
N ALA A 23 -4.22 26.70 -9.67
CA ALA A 23 -3.87 26.38 -8.31
C ALA A 23 -3.46 24.92 -8.34
N ALA A 24 -2.15 24.66 -8.30
CA ALA A 24 -1.61 23.33 -8.41
C ALA A 24 -2.24 22.53 -7.27
N GLN A 25 -3.20 21.67 -7.61
CA GLN A 25 -3.90 20.88 -6.63
C GLN A 25 -2.84 20.06 -5.92
N LYS A 26 -2.64 20.35 -4.63
CA LYS A 26 -1.62 19.66 -3.85
C LYS A 26 -1.92 18.17 -3.92
N LYS A 27 -0.93 17.38 -4.37
CA LYS A 27 -1.01 15.92 -4.38
C LYS A 27 -1.28 15.44 -2.95
N PRO A 28 -2.28 14.57 -2.72
CA PRO A 28 -2.48 14.01 -1.40
C PRO A 28 -1.33 13.07 -1.04
N ASN A 29 -1.08 12.89 0.25
CA ASN A 29 -0.23 11.78 0.72
C ASN A 29 -1.08 10.50 0.73
N VAL A 30 -0.47 9.36 0.42
CA VAL A 30 -1.12 8.04 0.49
C VAL A 30 -0.43 7.20 1.55
N LEU A 31 -1.22 6.68 2.50
CA LEU A 31 -0.78 5.71 3.49
C LEU A 31 -1.46 4.37 3.17
N LEU A 32 -0.69 3.41 2.69
CA LEU A 32 -1.14 2.03 2.50
C LEU A 32 -0.84 1.22 3.77
N ILE A 33 -1.89 0.80 4.48
CA ILE A 33 -1.78 -0.10 5.63
C ILE A 33 -2.13 -1.51 5.17
N MET A 34 -1.22 -2.45 5.39
CA MET A 34 -1.41 -3.86 5.03
C MET A 34 -1.14 -4.74 6.23
N SER A 35 -2.14 -5.53 6.61
CA SER A 35 -2.01 -6.55 7.66
C SER A 35 -1.78 -7.93 7.05
N ASP A 36 -0.91 -8.73 7.67
CA ASP A 36 -0.67 -10.11 7.24
C ASP A 36 -1.72 -11.04 7.86
N ASP A 37 -2.31 -11.90 7.05
CA ASP A 37 -3.31 -12.92 7.44
C ASP A 37 -4.57 -12.42 8.17
N LEU A 38 -4.86 -11.11 8.09
CA LEU A 38 -6.07 -10.53 8.68
C LEU A 38 -7.33 -10.88 7.87
N ARG A 39 -8.32 -11.45 8.56
CA ARG A 39 -9.69 -11.67 8.07
C ARG A 39 -10.60 -10.52 8.50
N ASP A 40 -11.81 -10.43 7.92
CA ASP A 40 -12.93 -9.56 8.32
C ASP A 40 -13.49 -9.80 9.73
N THR A 41 -12.71 -10.40 10.65
CA THR A 41 -13.10 -10.68 12.04
C THR A 41 -12.93 -9.46 12.95
N VAL A 42 -13.18 -8.25 12.45
CA VAL A 42 -12.99 -6.99 13.20
C VAL A 42 -14.32 -6.27 13.43
N GLY A 43 -14.36 -5.36 14.40
CA GLY A 43 -15.58 -4.69 14.86
C GLY A 43 -16.39 -4.04 13.74
N CYS A 44 -15.73 -3.32 12.84
CA CYS A 44 -16.39 -2.66 11.71
C CYS A 44 -17.00 -3.61 10.67
N TYR A 45 -16.73 -4.91 10.74
CA TYR A 45 -17.37 -5.96 9.95
C TYR A 45 -18.41 -6.76 10.76
N GLY A 46 -18.77 -6.30 11.96
CA GLY A 46 -19.83 -6.87 12.80
C GLY A 46 -19.36 -7.86 13.87
N ASN A 47 -18.05 -8.05 14.03
CA ASN A 47 -17.52 -8.91 15.09
C ASN A 47 -17.61 -8.22 16.46
N THR A 48 -18.40 -8.76 17.39
CA THR A 48 -18.59 -8.19 18.74
C THR A 48 -17.57 -8.67 19.77
N GLU A 49 -16.74 -9.66 19.44
CA GLU A 49 -15.78 -10.27 20.35
C GLU A 49 -14.39 -9.64 20.22
N VAL A 50 -14.00 -9.24 19.01
CA VAL A 50 -12.68 -8.65 18.73
C VAL A 50 -12.72 -7.12 18.92
N ILE A 51 -11.88 -6.62 19.81
CA ILE A 51 -11.85 -5.20 20.19
C ILE A 51 -10.91 -4.42 19.24
N THR A 52 -11.47 -3.70 18.25
CA THR A 52 -10.71 -2.96 17.22
C THR A 52 -11.08 -1.47 17.10
N PRO A 53 -11.15 -0.70 18.19
CA PRO A 53 -11.73 0.66 18.20
C PRO A 53 -11.06 1.64 17.23
N HIS A 54 -9.76 1.48 16.95
CA HIS A 54 -9.05 2.33 15.99
C HIS A 54 -9.37 2.01 14.53
N MET A 55 -9.55 0.73 14.19
CA MET A 55 -10.00 0.33 12.86
C MET A 55 -11.47 0.71 12.64
N ASP A 56 -12.29 0.58 13.67
CA ASP A 56 -13.70 0.94 13.62
C ASP A 56 -13.88 2.44 13.40
N ARG A 57 -13.06 3.25 14.09
CA ARG A 57 -13.00 4.70 13.84
C ARG A 57 -12.54 5.03 12.42
N LEU A 58 -11.52 4.36 11.90
CA LEU A 58 -11.05 4.57 10.53
C LEU A 58 -12.14 4.24 9.50
N ALA A 59 -12.86 3.14 9.70
CA ALA A 59 -13.98 2.75 8.84
C ALA A 59 -15.12 3.77 8.88
N GLY A 60 -15.41 4.37 10.03
CA GLY A 60 -16.41 5.44 10.18
C GLY A 60 -16.02 6.78 9.55
N GLN A 61 -14.74 6.97 9.21
CA GLN A 61 -14.21 8.19 8.58
C GLN A 61 -13.97 8.01 7.07
N GLY A 62 -14.26 6.84 6.50
CA GLY A 62 -13.96 6.51 5.12
C GLY A 62 -15.01 5.62 4.47
N VAL A 63 -14.57 4.88 3.45
CA VAL A 63 -15.40 3.90 2.74
C VAL A 63 -14.89 2.51 3.09
N ARG A 64 -15.79 1.66 3.60
CA ARG A 64 -15.55 0.24 3.88
C ARG A 64 -16.20 -0.60 2.79
N PHE A 65 -15.48 -1.60 2.30
CA PHE A 65 -15.99 -2.52 1.28
C PHE A 65 -16.47 -3.82 1.93
N ASP A 66 -17.72 -4.21 1.71
CA ASP A 66 -18.28 -5.50 2.17
C ASP A 66 -17.81 -6.69 1.31
N GLY A 67 -17.37 -6.44 0.08
CA GLY A 67 -16.92 -7.46 -0.88
C GLY A 67 -15.54 -7.17 -1.45
N ALA A 68 -14.49 -7.38 -0.66
CA ALA A 68 -13.10 -7.22 -1.09
C ALA A 68 -12.37 -8.58 -1.01
N TYR A 69 -11.83 -9.05 -2.15
CA TYR A 69 -11.23 -10.38 -2.27
C TYR A 69 -9.79 -10.31 -2.79
N ALA A 70 -8.90 -11.06 -2.15
CA ALA A 70 -7.56 -11.31 -2.67
C ALA A 70 -7.62 -12.23 -3.89
N GLN A 71 -6.70 -12.05 -4.85
CA GLN A 71 -6.65 -12.89 -6.06
C GLN A 71 -6.07 -14.28 -5.79
N PHE A 72 -5.39 -14.47 -4.65
CA PHE A 72 -4.78 -15.72 -4.25
C PHE A 72 -4.65 -15.79 -2.71
N PRO A 73 -4.97 -16.93 -2.06
CA PRO A 73 -4.90 -17.06 -0.61
C PRO A 73 -3.48 -17.39 -0.11
N LEU A 74 -2.48 -16.62 -0.56
CA LEU A 74 -1.08 -16.79 -0.16
C LEU A 74 -0.31 -15.47 -0.28
N CYS A 75 0.58 -15.19 0.68
CA CYS A 75 1.28 -13.92 0.83
C CYS A 75 1.94 -13.42 -0.48
N GLY A 76 2.86 -14.19 -1.07
CA GLY A 76 3.62 -13.82 -2.26
C GLY A 76 2.73 -13.51 -3.48
N PRO A 77 1.92 -14.47 -3.93
CA PRO A 77 1.00 -14.27 -5.05
C PRO A 77 0.03 -13.09 -4.83
N SER A 78 -0.54 -12.96 -3.63
CA SER A 78 -1.50 -11.90 -3.30
C SER A 78 -0.85 -10.51 -3.32
N ARG A 79 0.30 -10.35 -2.66
CA ARG A 79 1.03 -9.08 -2.57
C ARG A 79 1.58 -8.66 -3.92
N ALA A 80 2.15 -9.59 -4.68
CA ALA A 80 2.62 -9.30 -6.04
C ALA A 80 1.45 -8.89 -6.95
N SER A 81 0.29 -9.56 -6.83
CA SER A 81 -0.93 -9.22 -7.57
C SER A 81 -1.38 -7.79 -7.29
N LEU A 82 -1.53 -7.45 -6.01
CA LEU A 82 -1.95 -6.11 -5.60
C LEU A 82 -0.97 -5.02 -6.06
N LEU A 83 0.33 -5.24 -5.84
CA LEU A 83 1.36 -4.21 -6.05
C LEU A 83 1.74 -4.04 -7.52
N THR A 84 1.42 -4.98 -8.40
CA THR A 84 1.68 -4.83 -9.86
C THR A 84 0.41 -4.59 -10.66
N GLY A 85 -0.77 -4.79 -10.08
CA GLY A 85 -2.06 -4.71 -10.79
C GLY A 85 -2.32 -5.88 -11.74
N LEU A 86 -1.50 -6.93 -11.71
CA LEU A 86 -1.61 -8.11 -12.58
C LEU A 86 -2.15 -9.32 -11.79
N ARG A 87 -2.88 -10.22 -12.45
CA ARG A 87 -3.33 -11.46 -11.78
C ARG A 87 -2.13 -12.38 -11.47
N PRO A 88 -2.19 -13.22 -10.41
CA PRO A 88 -1.10 -14.13 -10.03
C PRO A 88 -0.53 -14.96 -11.19
N ARG A 89 -1.42 -15.47 -12.07
CA ARG A 89 -1.03 -16.23 -13.27
C ARG A 89 -0.35 -15.38 -14.34
N GLN A 90 -0.73 -14.10 -14.48
CA GLN A 90 -0.06 -13.18 -15.41
C GLN A 90 1.34 -12.82 -14.93
N ILE A 91 1.53 -12.69 -13.61
CA ILE A 91 2.84 -12.44 -12.99
C ILE A 91 3.70 -13.69 -12.97
N GLY A 92 3.10 -14.89 -12.95
CA GLY A 92 3.83 -16.16 -12.83
C GLY A 92 4.15 -16.57 -11.40
N ILE A 93 3.51 -15.94 -10.41
CA ILE A 93 3.78 -16.17 -8.98
C ILE A 93 2.59 -16.89 -8.36
N LEU A 94 2.80 -18.18 -8.05
CA LEU A 94 1.78 -19.07 -7.47
C LEU A 94 2.23 -19.68 -6.12
N GLY A 95 3.36 -19.21 -5.59
CA GLY A 95 3.96 -19.67 -4.34
C GLY A 95 4.80 -18.58 -3.69
N ASN A 96 5.30 -18.87 -2.48
CA ASN A 96 6.08 -17.95 -1.65
C ASN A 96 7.59 -18.02 -1.88
N ARG A 97 8.05 -18.86 -2.80
CA ARG A 97 9.48 -19.15 -3.01
C ARG A 97 10.08 -18.48 -4.24
N THR A 98 9.31 -17.62 -4.91
CA THR A 98 9.70 -17.00 -6.18
C THR A 98 9.60 -15.49 -6.06
N TYR A 99 10.66 -14.78 -6.42
CA TYR A 99 10.66 -13.33 -6.44
C TYR A 99 9.95 -12.85 -7.70
N PHE A 100 9.07 -11.86 -7.57
CA PHE A 100 8.18 -11.49 -8.68
C PHE A 100 8.95 -10.95 -9.90
N ARG A 101 10.09 -10.28 -9.70
CA ARG A 101 10.91 -9.77 -10.81
C ARG A 101 11.66 -10.85 -11.56
N ASP A 102 11.88 -12.03 -10.98
CA ASP A 102 12.45 -13.16 -11.73
C ASP A 102 11.52 -13.57 -12.89
N SER A 103 10.20 -13.44 -12.70
CA SER A 103 9.21 -13.72 -13.74
C SER A 103 8.83 -12.49 -14.56
N LYS A 104 8.85 -11.30 -13.96
CA LYS A 104 8.48 -10.02 -14.57
C LYS A 104 9.50 -8.92 -14.21
N PRO A 105 10.68 -8.89 -14.86
CA PRO A 105 11.74 -7.97 -14.47
C PRO A 105 11.33 -6.49 -14.62
N ASP A 106 10.62 -6.16 -15.70
CA ASP A 106 10.28 -4.78 -16.06
C ASP A 106 8.89 -4.33 -15.59
N VAL A 107 8.21 -5.12 -14.75
CA VAL A 107 6.88 -4.72 -14.27
C VAL A 107 7.00 -3.47 -13.38
N ILE A 108 6.15 -2.49 -13.67
CA ILE A 108 6.02 -1.29 -12.85
C ILE A 108 5.10 -1.60 -11.68
N THR A 109 5.60 -1.45 -10.47
CA THR A 109 4.81 -1.62 -9.25
C THR A 109 4.07 -0.32 -8.89
N LEU A 110 3.06 -0.40 -8.04
CA LEU A 110 2.34 0.74 -7.47
C LEU A 110 3.29 1.78 -6.85
N PRO A 111 4.19 1.42 -5.92
CA PRO A 111 5.13 2.38 -5.35
C PRO A 111 6.14 2.90 -6.39
N GLN A 112 6.64 2.06 -7.31
CA GLN A 112 7.51 2.52 -8.39
C GLN A 112 6.83 3.56 -9.29
N SER A 113 5.55 3.36 -9.63
CA SER A 113 4.76 4.33 -10.41
C SER A 113 4.59 5.65 -9.68
N LEU A 114 4.38 5.65 -8.36
CA LEU A 114 4.27 6.87 -7.57
C LEU A 114 5.61 7.61 -7.52
N ARG A 115 6.71 6.88 -7.31
CA ARG A 115 8.08 7.41 -7.30
C ARG A 115 8.45 8.07 -8.62
N GLN A 116 8.16 7.42 -9.75
CA GLN A 116 8.36 7.98 -11.09
C GLN A 116 7.55 9.26 -11.33
N GLN A 117 6.44 9.46 -10.61
CA GLN A 117 5.62 10.68 -10.65
C GLN A 117 6.04 11.74 -9.61
N GLY A 118 7.21 11.57 -9.01
CA GLY A 118 7.83 12.52 -8.07
C GLY A 118 7.25 12.46 -6.66
N TRP A 119 6.65 11.35 -6.25
CA TRP A 119 6.30 11.13 -4.85
C TRP A 119 7.49 10.55 -4.10
N TYR A 120 7.62 10.93 -2.82
CA TYR A 120 8.47 10.19 -1.90
C TYR A 120 7.80 8.88 -1.52
N THR A 121 8.54 7.78 -1.61
CA THR A 121 8.03 6.43 -1.40
C THR A 121 8.80 5.74 -0.30
N ALA A 122 8.08 5.28 0.73
CA ALA A 122 8.68 4.56 1.84
C ALA A 122 7.91 3.27 2.16
N GLY A 123 8.65 2.18 2.38
CA GLY A 123 8.11 0.88 2.77
C GLY A 123 8.52 0.52 4.19
N PHE A 124 7.57 0.12 5.03
CA PHE A 124 7.81 -0.29 6.42
C PHE A 124 7.22 -1.67 6.68
N GLY A 125 8.02 -2.57 7.26
CA GLY A 125 7.62 -3.94 7.56
C GLY A 125 7.47 -4.81 6.31
N LYS A 126 6.48 -5.70 6.33
CA LYS A 126 6.22 -6.66 5.25
C LYS A 126 5.23 -6.07 4.24
N ILE A 127 5.73 -5.49 3.15
CA ILE A 127 4.91 -5.00 2.01
C ILE A 127 4.98 -5.99 0.84
N PHE A 128 6.16 -6.19 0.24
CA PHE A 128 6.41 -7.32 -0.64
C PHE A 128 6.66 -8.60 0.18
N HIS A 129 6.50 -9.76 -0.45
CA HIS A 129 6.83 -11.03 0.18
C HIS A 129 8.32 -11.36 0.00
N THR A 130 8.97 -11.78 1.08
CA THR A 130 10.37 -12.18 1.13
C THR A 130 10.54 -13.61 0.62
N VAL A 131 11.55 -13.83 -0.23
CA VAL A 131 11.98 -15.16 -0.64
C VAL A 131 13.21 -15.55 0.17
N GLY A 132 13.15 -16.67 0.89
CA GLY A 132 14.21 -17.09 1.82
C GLY A 132 13.70 -17.23 3.26
N HIS A 133 14.06 -18.32 3.92
CA HIS A 133 13.51 -18.74 5.23
C HIS A 133 14.36 -18.28 6.43
N THR A 134 15.14 -17.21 6.32
CA THR A 134 15.90 -16.70 7.48
C THR A 134 15.35 -15.34 7.89
N HIS A 135 15.11 -15.17 9.20
CA HIS A 135 14.70 -13.89 9.78
C HIS A 135 15.76 -12.80 9.57
N GLU A 136 17.01 -13.18 9.31
CA GLU A 136 18.15 -12.29 9.10
C GLU A 136 18.24 -11.78 7.65
N GLU A 137 17.67 -12.51 6.67
CA GLU A 137 17.51 -12.07 5.27
C GLU A 137 16.10 -11.51 5.00
N GLN A 138 15.39 -11.07 6.04
CA GLN A 138 14.15 -10.27 5.89
C GLN A 138 14.50 -8.91 5.30
N ALA A 139 14.92 -8.91 4.03
CA ALA A 139 15.55 -7.79 3.37
C ALA A 139 14.68 -6.54 3.60
N PRO A 140 15.18 -5.54 4.33
CA PRO A 140 14.57 -4.21 4.44
C PRO A 140 14.35 -3.51 3.08
N TRP A 141 14.61 -4.21 1.97
CA TRP A 141 15.01 -3.69 0.69
C TRP A 141 14.33 -4.41 -0.49
N ILE A 142 13.27 -5.20 -0.26
CA ILE A 142 12.65 -5.88 -1.39
C ILE A 142 12.11 -4.84 -2.36
N ASP A 143 12.71 -4.88 -3.54
CA ASP A 143 12.49 -3.94 -4.61
C ASP A 143 12.87 -2.47 -4.29
N LEU A 144 13.79 -2.23 -3.35
CA LEU A 144 14.28 -0.90 -2.96
C LEU A 144 14.66 -0.05 -4.16
N GLU A 145 15.54 -0.57 -5.01
CA GLU A 145 16.12 0.18 -6.12
C GLU A 145 15.05 0.77 -7.04
N ASN A 146 13.92 0.07 -7.22
CA ASN A 146 12.85 0.51 -8.11
C ASN A 146 11.71 1.21 -7.37
N SER A 147 11.25 0.64 -6.26
CA SER A 147 9.98 0.98 -5.63
C SER A 147 10.08 2.01 -4.52
N TRP A 148 11.24 2.16 -3.86
CA TRP A 148 11.31 2.88 -2.59
C TRP A 148 12.46 3.88 -2.58
N ASP A 149 12.21 5.07 -2.04
CA ASP A 149 13.26 5.99 -1.61
C ASP A 149 13.81 5.58 -0.23
N GLU A 150 12.97 4.92 0.58
CA GLU A 150 13.31 4.44 1.92
C GLU A 150 12.62 3.09 2.22
N GLY A 151 13.38 2.12 2.73
CA GLY A 151 12.88 0.78 3.07
C GLY A 151 13.29 0.38 4.47
N HIS A 152 12.33 -0.05 5.29
CA HIS A 152 12.54 -0.52 6.65
C HIS A 152 11.91 -1.88 6.82
N GLY A 153 12.73 -2.88 7.17
CA GLY A 153 12.24 -4.21 7.51
C GLY A 153 11.46 -4.20 8.81
N SER A 154 10.74 -5.28 9.08
CA SER A 154 10.35 -5.58 10.45
C SER A 154 11.59 -6.08 11.16
N ASN A 155 12.38 -5.18 11.76
CA ASN A 155 13.23 -5.60 12.85
C ASN A 155 12.24 -6.11 13.90
N GLY A 156 12.12 -7.42 14.06
CA GLY A 156 11.41 -7.96 15.21
C GLY A 156 11.98 -7.23 16.42
N GLU A 157 11.12 -6.59 17.22
CA GLU A 157 11.52 -6.15 18.54
C GLU A 157 12.31 -7.29 19.18
N PRO A 158 13.50 -7.06 19.77
CA PRO A 158 14.23 -8.11 20.48
C PRO A 158 13.29 -8.63 21.54
N GLN A 159 12.65 -9.79 21.28
CA GLN A 159 11.40 -10.25 21.89
C GLN A 159 10.95 -9.33 23.03
N GLY A 160 10.24 -8.25 22.69
CA GLY A 160 9.68 -7.36 23.72
C GLY A 160 9.02 -8.25 24.77
N PRO A 161 9.27 -8.01 26.07
CA PRO A 161 9.27 -9.04 27.11
C PRO A 161 8.11 -9.99 26.91
N VAL A 162 8.40 -11.24 26.47
CA VAL A 162 7.47 -12.33 26.13
C VAL A 162 6.10 -12.06 26.76
N THR A 163 5.27 -11.26 26.08
CA THR A 163 4.08 -10.75 26.77
C THR A 163 3.15 -11.94 26.90
N LYS A 164 2.70 -12.22 28.14
CA LYS A 164 1.71 -13.26 28.46
C LYS A 164 0.69 -13.36 27.33
N VAL A 165 0.43 -14.58 26.88
CA VAL A 165 -0.62 -14.87 25.89
C VAL A 165 -1.87 -14.06 26.23
N ARG A 166 -2.20 -13.09 25.38
CA ARG A 166 -3.37 -12.24 25.56
C ARG A 166 -4.50 -12.83 24.75
N ASN A 167 -5.64 -13.04 25.38
CA ASN A 167 -6.87 -13.31 24.65
C ASN A 167 -7.42 -11.97 24.15
N LEU A 168 -7.51 -11.80 22.83
CA LEU A 168 -7.93 -10.52 22.22
C LEU A 168 -9.43 -10.23 22.42
N THR A 169 -10.18 -11.20 22.92
CA THR A 169 -11.63 -11.13 23.08
C THR A 169 -12.07 -11.24 24.55
N GLY A 170 -11.16 -11.06 25.50
CA GLY A 170 -11.48 -11.19 26.93
C GLY A 170 -11.97 -12.59 27.35
N GLY A 171 -11.70 -13.63 26.55
CA GLY A 171 -12.06 -15.02 26.83
C GLY A 171 -13.20 -15.59 25.97
N SER A 172 -13.95 -14.77 25.22
CA SER A 172 -15.08 -15.22 24.39
C SER A 172 -14.70 -16.24 23.32
N LEU A 173 -13.55 -16.04 22.66
CA LEU A 173 -12.96 -16.98 21.71
C LEU A 173 -11.73 -17.65 22.31
N PRO A 174 -11.80 -18.94 22.71
CA PRO A 174 -10.68 -19.61 23.37
C PRO A 174 -9.42 -19.70 22.51
N TRP A 175 -9.58 -19.70 21.18
CA TRP A 175 -8.52 -19.80 20.18
C TRP A 175 -7.96 -18.44 19.73
N CYS A 176 -8.61 -17.32 20.06
CA CYS A 176 -8.16 -15.98 19.67
C CYS A 176 -7.12 -15.44 20.67
N ARG A 177 -5.95 -16.05 20.63
CA ARG A 177 -4.82 -15.78 21.54
C ARG A 177 -3.64 -15.25 20.74
N VAL A 178 -3.10 -14.11 21.16
CA VAL A 178 -1.86 -13.54 20.62
C VAL A 178 -0.81 -13.51 21.71
N GLY A 179 0.32 -14.13 21.41
CA GLY A 179 1.50 -14.22 22.25
C GLY A 179 2.62 -14.86 21.44
N PRO A 180 3.85 -14.88 21.96
CA PRO A 180 4.95 -15.57 21.29
C PRO A 180 4.56 -17.03 21.09
N VAL A 181 4.60 -17.48 19.83
CA VAL A 181 4.44 -18.88 19.48
C VAL A 181 5.75 -19.55 19.88
N SER A 182 5.78 -20.19 21.05
CA SER A 182 6.86 -21.10 21.39
C SER A 182 6.78 -22.26 20.40
N GLY A 183 7.75 -22.32 19.48
CA GLY A 183 8.05 -23.54 18.74
C GLY A 183 8.60 -24.62 19.67
#